data_AF-A0A9E3G6T3-F1
#
_entry.id   AF-A0A9E3G6T3-F1
#
_cell.length_a   1.000
_cell.length_b   1.000
_cell.length_c   1.000
_cell.angle_alpha   90.00
_cell.angle_beta   90.00
_cell.angle_gamma   90.00
#
_symmetry.space_group_name_H-M   'P 1'
#
loop_
_entity.id
_entity.type
_entity.pdbx_description
1 polymer ?
#
loop_
_entity_poly.entity_id
_entity_poly.type
_entity_poly.pdbx_seq_one_letter_code
_entity_poly.pdbx_strand_id
1 'polypeptide(L)'
;MTNAFLVAPTDLRDYAKSRGWVLVPDGLRDRLFVLSHPKFDRRQLVFPIDTTAPDYTEAVMLAAEKLALLEGRPLPDVLSALQEVNDDTLRFRIDTSCDVGGALPLAFVGSVVSGAQQLLLAASCTVLKPQSHHPRLSRSEAQQLIEASQFRHTEPGSFVVKVSCPVRALDVQAALFPGEVDAPFVRRTMLTVKRALHELVTAIEADTLSQLIENVQKMATPVISSNLCEALTRFEDDALKNSLEVDISWAISTPLPAGEVMPARIRIQWDYFSRIEEVRRALRSPEQHQEDTFIGTVERLDGAMQPDGPSGGRGDFGTAAQRWGTGAGANQPYGGSIRRCRRCPYD
;
A
#
# COMPACT_ATOMS: atom_id res chain seq x y z
N MET A 1 9.51 24.21 -27.42
CA MET A 1 8.31 23.97 -26.60
C MET A 1 8.75 23.23 -25.35
N THR A 2 9.16 23.97 -24.33
CA THR A 2 9.66 23.42 -23.07
C THR A 2 8.45 22.94 -22.29
N ASN A 3 8.32 21.63 -22.13
CA ASN A 3 7.30 21.03 -21.27
C ASN A 3 7.45 21.67 -19.89
N ALA A 4 6.45 22.43 -19.43
CA ALA A 4 6.57 23.23 -18.22
C ALA A 4 6.69 22.29 -17.01
N PHE A 5 7.92 22.09 -16.55
CA PHE A 5 8.22 21.30 -15.37
C PHE A 5 7.80 22.10 -14.14
N LEU A 6 6.56 21.90 -13.69
CA LEU A 6 5.99 22.64 -12.56
C LEU A 6 6.37 21.93 -11.24
N VAL A 7 7.49 22.31 -10.66
CA VAL A 7 7.82 21.96 -9.26
C VAL A 7 7.13 22.97 -8.36
N ALA A 8 6.41 22.51 -7.33
CA ALA A 8 5.85 23.42 -6.35
C ALA A 8 6.99 24.03 -5.50
N PRO A 9 6.91 25.32 -5.14
CA PRO A 9 8.02 25.98 -4.45
C PRO A 9 8.21 25.40 -3.03
N THR A 10 7.14 24.89 -2.42
CA THR A 10 7.20 24.15 -1.17
C THR A 10 7.97 22.83 -1.29
N ASP A 11 7.83 22.12 -2.40
CA ASP A 11 8.50 20.83 -2.63
C ASP A 11 10.01 21.05 -2.80
N LEU A 12 10.40 22.08 -3.57
CA LEU A 12 11.80 22.48 -3.70
C LEU A 12 12.42 22.89 -2.36
N ARG A 13 11.68 23.66 -1.55
CA ARG A 13 12.11 24.03 -0.21
C ARG A 13 12.30 22.80 0.68
N ASP A 14 11.32 21.89 0.70
CA ASP A 14 11.32 20.75 1.62
C ASP A 14 12.37 19.70 1.20
N TYR A 15 12.55 19.51 -0.11
CA TYR A 15 13.68 18.76 -0.67
C TYR A 15 15.02 19.36 -0.22
N ALA A 16 15.25 20.66 -0.43
CA ALA A 16 16.49 21.31 -0.06
C ALA A 16 16.74 21.19 1.46
N LYS A 17 15.72 21.37 2.30
CA LYS A 17 15.83 21.20 3.75
C LYS A 17 16.28 19.79 4.15
N SER A 18 15.77 18.76 3.47
CA SER A 18 16.21 17.37 3.72
C SER A 18 17.68 17.13 3.38
N ARG A 19 18.27 17.97 2.53
CA ARG A 19 19.70 17.95 2.18
C ARG A 19 20.56 18.85 3.07
N GLY A 20 20.01 19.37 4.16
CA GLY A 20 20.72 20.20 5.13
C GLY A 20 20.69 21.71 4.85
N TRP A 21 19.89 22.15 3.87
CA TRP A 21 19.67 23.58 3.65
C TRP A 21 18.76 24.16 4.74
N VAL A 22 19.08 25.36 5.19
CA VAL A 22 18.36 26.06 6.25
C VAL A 22 17.69 27.29 5.66
N LEU A 23 16.39 27.41 5.89
CA LEU A 23 15.60 28.56 5.46
C LEU A 23 16.05 29.82 6.22
N VAL A 24 16.29 30.91 5.48
CA VAL A 24 16.59 32.23 6.00
C VAL A 24 15.28 33.03 6.06
N PRO A 25 14.73 33.32 7.25
CA PRO A 25 13.39 33.89 7.38
C PRO A 25 13.22 35.28 6.76
N ASP A 26 14.31 36.07 6.66
CA ASP A 26 14.24 37.43 6.13
C ASP A 26 13.74 37.49 4.69
N GLY A 27 14.07 36.49 3.86
CA GLY A 27 13.60 36.41 2.48
C GLY A 27 12.09 36.25 2.33
N LEU A 28 11.41 35.76 3.38
CA LEU A 28 9.95 35.59 3.36
C LEU A 28 9.21 36.94 3.28
N ARG A 29 9.83 38.03 3.75
CA ARG A 29 9.25 39.38 3.67
C ARG A 29 9.03 39.82 2.23
N ASP A 30 9.91 39.39 1.33
CA ASP A 30 9.85 39.67 -0.10
C ASP A 30 9.17 38.54 -0.91
N ARG A 31 8.48 37.62 -0.22
CA ARG A 31 7.86 36.42 -0.82
C ARG A 31 8.85 35.53 -1.58
N LEU A 32 10.07 35.41 -1.05
CA LEU A 32 11.12 34.52 -1.56
C LEU A 32 11.46 33.44 -0.55
N PHE A 33 11.70 32.23 -1.04
CA PHE A 33 12.44 31.23 -0.27
C PHE A 33 13.92 31.47 -0.49
N VAL A 34 14.62 31.86 0.57
CA VAL A 34 16.07 31.99 0.62
C VAL A 34 16.60 30.89 1.52
N LEU A 35 17.43 29.99 1.00
CA LEU A 35 18.05 28.94 1.78
C LEU A 35 19.57 29.04 1.72
N SER A 36 20.20 28.80 2.86
CA SER A 36 21.65 28.74 3.04
C SER A 36 22.07 27.34 3.50
N HIS A 37 23.32 26.96 3.24
CA HIS A 37 23.82 25.65 3.66
C HIS A 37 25.14 25.81 4.44
N PRO A 38 25.30 25.22 5.63
CA PRO A 38 26.50 25.41 6.45
C PRO A 38 27.80 25.01 5.76
N LYS A 39 27.77 23.98 4.89
CA LYS A 39 28.94 23.54 4.10
C LYS A 39 29.21 24.41 2.86
N PHE A 40 28.26 25.26 2.45
CA PHE A 40 28.35 26.07 1.24
C PHE A 40 28.04 27.53 1.59
N ASP A 41 28.91 28.13 2.40
CA ASP A 41 28.82 29.50 2.93
C ASP A 41 28.61 30.59 1.86
N ARG A 42 29.13 30.38 0.65
CA ARG A 42 28.99 31.31 -0.50
C ARG A 42 27.91 30.91 -1.51
N ARG A 43 27.00 30.01 -1.15
CA ARG A 43 25.90 29.57 -2.01
C ARG A 43 24.57 29.75 -1.31
N GLN A 44 23.61 30.30 -2.05
CA GLN A 44 22.22 30.39 -1.63
C GLN A 44 21.32 29.87 -2.75
N LEU A 45 20.25 29.21 -2.33
CA LEU A 45 19.11 28.92 -3.18
C LEU A 45 18.09 30.03 -2.95
N VAL A 46 17.67 30.68 -4.02
CA VAL A 46 16.69 31.76 -3.98
C VAL A 46 15.67 31.49 -5.07
N PHE A 47 14.40 31.40 -4.69
CA PHE A 47 13.30 31.20 -5.63
C PHE A 47 11.98 31.77 -5.07
N PRO A 48 11.03 32.18 -5.91
CA PRO A 48 9.78 32.76 -5.46
C PRO A 48 8.87 31.76 -4.72
N ILE A 49 8.08 32.29 -3.78
CA ILE A 49 6.99 31.54 -3.13
C ILE A 49 5.77 31.46 -4.05
N ASP A 50 5.51 32.51 -4.83
CA ASP A 50 4.36 32.57 -5.72
C ASP A 50 4.68 31.97 -7.08
N THR A 51 3.86 31.00 -7.50
CA THR A 51 3.95 30.40 -8.84
C THR A 51 3.54 31.36 -9.96
N THR A 52 2.96 32.52 -9.61
CA THR A 52 2.57 33.59 -10.53
C THR A 52 3.65 34.64 -10.74
N ALA A 53 4.79 34.54 -10.03
CA ALA A 53 5.89 35.48 -10.19
C ALA A 53 6.43 35.48 -11.64
N PRO A 54 6.78 36.66 -12.19
CA PRO A 54 7.56 36.73 -13.42
C PRO A 54 8.81 35.84 -13.28
N ASP A 55 9.08 35.03 -14.30
CA ASP A 55 10.25 34.13 -14.38
C ASP A 55 10.30 33.00 -13.33
N TYR A 56 9.16 32.64 -12.72
CA TYR A 56 9.07 31.53 -11.74
C TYR A 56 9.77 30.25 -12.20
N THR A 57 9.48 29.79 -13.42
CA THR A 57 10.06 28.57 -13.98
C THR A 57 11.57 28.67 -14.11
N GLU A 58 12.10 29.81 -14.53
CA GLU A 58 13.56 30.01 -14.65
C GLU A 58 14.23 30.00 -13.28
N ALA A 59 13.66 30.71 -12.30
CA ALA A 59 14.19 30.76 -10.94
C ALA A 59 14.22 29.37 -10.26
N VAL A 60 13.16 28.58 -10.42
CA VAL A 60 13.09 27.20 -9.91
C VAL A 60 14.10 26.29 -10.61
N MET A 61 14.22 26.40 -11.94
CA MET A 61 15.20 25.61 -12.69
C MET A 61 16.64 25.96 -12.30
N LEU A 62 16.97 27.25 -12.13
CA LEU A 62 18.27 27.68 -11.64
C LEU A 62 18.58 27.13 -10.24
N ALA A 63 17.58 27.05 -9.35
CA ALA A 63 17.75 26.45 -8.05
C ALA A 63 17.96 24.93 -8.13
N ALA A 64 17.23 24.23 -9.01
CA ALA A 64 17.41 22.80 -9.24
C ALA A 64 18.77 22.46 -9.86
N GLU A 65 19.25 23.27 -10.81
CA GLU A 65 20.59 23.14 -11.41
C GLU A 65 21.70 23.33 -10.38
N LYS A 66 21.57 24.34 -9.50
CA LYS A 66 22.49 24.53 -8.38
C LYS A 66 22.52 23.31 -7.46
N LEU A 67 21.35 22.76 -7.13
CA LEU A 67 21.26 21.54 -6.32
C LEU A 67 21.93 20.35 -7.03
N ALA A 68 21.64 20.12 -8.32
CA ALA A 68 22.24 19.06 -9.11
C ALA A 68 23.77 19.16 -9.14
N LEU A 69 24.31 20.35 -9.39
CA LEU A 69 25.75 20.61 -9.39
C LEU A 69 26.39 20.33 -8.02
N LEU A 70 25.76 20.78 -6.93
CA LEU A 70 26.29 20.62 -5.57
C LEU A 70 26.15 19.18 -5.05
N GLU A 71 25.12 18.45 -5.48
CA GLU A 71 24.92 17.03 -5.16
C GLU A 71 25.77 16.10 -6.04
N GLY A 72 26.34 16.60 -7.16
CA GLY A 72 27.04 15.77 -8.14
C GLY A 72 26.11 14.79 -8.87
N ARG A 73 24.84 15.14 -9.02
CA ARG A 73 23.79 14.31 -9.64
C ARG A 73 23.32 14.96 -10.94
N PRO A 74 22.90 14.16 -11.94
CA PRO A 74 22.36 14.73 -13.16
C PRO A 74 21.03 15.44 -12.86
N LEU A 75 20.80 16.57 -13.53
CA LEU A 75 19.61 17.41 -13.31
C LEU A 75 18.28 16.64 -13.42
N PRO A 76 18.07 15.74 -14.41
CA PRO A 76 16.84 14.94 -14.49
C PRO A 76 16.54 14.15 -13.21
N ASP A 77 17.55 13.55 -12.56
CA ASP A 77 17.35 12.77 -11.34
C ASP A 77 16.97 13.64 -10.14
N VAL A 78 17.48 14.88 -10.09
CA VAL A 78 17.10 15.86 -9.06
C VAL A 78 15.68 16.34 -9.30
N LEU A 79 15.33 16.64 -10.54
CA LEU A 79 13.98 17.02 -10.94
C LEU A 79 12.96 15.93 -10.62
N SER A 80 13.24 14.65 -10.92
CA SER A 80 12.38 13.54 -10.52
C SER A 80 12.26 13.41 -8.99
N ALA A 81 13.38 13.56 -8.26
CA ALA A 81 13.34 13.53 -6.79
C ALA A 81 12.52 14.68 -6.19
N LEU A 82 12.52 15.86 -6.83
CA LEU A 82 11.70 17.00 -6.43
C LEU A 82 10.21 16.76 -6.61
N GLN A 83 9.82 16.00 -7.64
CA GLN A 83 8.42 15.59 -7.84
C GLN A 83 7.96 14.50 -6.87
N GLU A 84 8.91 13.75 -6.29
CA GLU A 84 8.67 12.63 -5.38
C GLU A 84 8.78 13.01 -3.90
N VAL A 85 8.92 14.32 -3.57
CA VAL A 85 9.09 14.80 -2.19
C VAL A 85 7.96 14.36 -1.25
N ASN A 86 6.74 14.29 -1.80
CA ASN A 86 5.52 13.94 -1.07
C ASN A 86 5.01 12.53 -1.35
N ASP A 87 5.75 11.75 -2.14
CA ASP A 87 5.29 10.46 -2.65
C ASP A 87 6.12 9.33 -2.04
N ASP A 88 5.45 8.32 -1.50
CA ASP A 88 6.10 7.02 -1.30
C ASP A 88 6.09 6.28 -2.63
N THR A 89 7.26 5.87 -3.09
CA THR A 89 7.43 5.33 -4.43
C THR A 89 7.98 3.92 -4.39
N LEU A 90 7.18 2.96 -4.88
CA LEU A 90 7.56 1.57 -5.10
C LEU A 90 8.27 1.43 -6.44
N ARG A 91 9.43 0.79 -6.45
CA ARG A 91 10.13 0.36 -7.66
C ARG A 91 10.16 -1.16 -7.71
N PHE A 92 9.74 -1.70 -8.85
CA PHE A 92 9.78 -3.11 -9.19
C PHE A 92 10.78 -3.28 -10.33
N ARG A 93 11.98 -3.73 -10.02
CA ARG A 93 13.02 -4.00 -11.01
C ARG A 93 12.99 -5.48 -11.38
N ILE A 94 12.79 -5.76 -12.66
CA ILE A 94 12.80 -7.12 -13.20
C ILE A 94 14.22 -7.43 -13.68
N ASP A 95 14.76 -8.53 -13.17
CA ASP A 95 16.11 -8.98 -13.46
C ASP A 95 16.04 -10.37 -14.09
N THR A 96 16.28 -10.45 -15.39
CA THR A 96 16.20 -11.69 -16.18
C THR A 96 17.56 -12.35 -16.27
N SER A 97 17.66 -13.64 -15.98
CA SER A 97 18.91 -14.40 -16.16
C SER A 97 19.20 -14.72 -17.64
N CYS A 98 18.18 -14.67 -18.50
CA CYS A 98 18.31 -14.85 -19.93
C CYS A 98 18.66 -13.52 -20.61
N ASP A 99 19.56 -13.56 -21.60
CA ASP A 99 19.82 -12.42 -22.47
C ASP A 99 18.60 -12.21 -23.40
N VAL A 100 17.67 -11.36 -22.97
CA VAL A 100 16.43 -11.06 -23.71
C VAL A 100 16.64 -9.90 -24.69
N GLY A 101 17.88 -9.55 -25.04
CA GLY A 101 18.19 -8.49 -26.00
C GLY A 101 17.64 -7.12 -25.59
N GLY A 102 17.45 -6.89 -24.28
CA GLY A 102 16.86 -5.65 -23.77
C GLY A 102 15.37 -5.48 -24.08
N ALA A 103 14.61 -6.57 -24.28
CA ALA A 103 13.14 -6.54 -24.40
C ALA A 103 12.44 -7.47 -23.37
N LEU A 104 11.21 -7.14 -22.99
CA LEU A 104 10.30 -8.05 -22.26
C LEU A 104 9.06 -8.34 -23.11
N PRO A 105 8.46 -9.54 -23.00
CA PRO A 105 7.17 -9.83 -23.61
C PRO A 105 6.10 -8.82 -23.16
N LEU A 106 5.35 -8.26 -24.11
CA LEU A 106 4.33 -7.24 -23.79
C LEU A 106 3.26 -7.75 -22.81
N ALA A 107 2.85 -9.01 -22.96
CA ALA A 107 1.90 -9.65 -22.05
C ALA A 107 2.44 -9.71 -20.61
N PHE A 108 3.74 -9.98 -20.44
CA PHE A 108 4.38 -10.01 -19.14
C PHE A 108 4.47 -8.61 -18.52
N VAL A 109 4.82 -7.59 -19.31
CA VAL A 109 4.80 -6.18 -18.83
C VAL A 109 3.39 -5.78 -18.34
N GLY A 110 2.34 -6.17 -19.06
CA GLY A 110 0.96 -5.95 -18.62
C GLY A 110 0.62 -6.69 -17.31
N SER A 111 1.13 -7.92 -17.14
CA SER A 111 0.99 -8.69 -15.90
C SER A 111 1.66 -8.00 -14.71
N VAL A 112 2.87 -7.48 -14.89
CA VAL A 112 3.64 -6.76 -13.85
C VAL A 112 2.90 -5.52 -13.37
N VAL A 113 2.38 -4.70 -14.29
CA VAL A 113 1.60 -3.50 -13.94
C VAL A 113 0.33 -3.88 -13.16
N SER A 114 -0.37 -4.92 -13.62
CA SER A 114 -1.53 -5.44 -12.90
C SER A 114 -1.16 -6.01 -11.52
N GLY A 115 -0.01 -6.67 -11.41
CA GLY A 115 0.57 -7.16 -10.17
C GLY A 115 0.85 -6.05 -9.17
N ALA A 116 1.47 -4.95 -9.61
CA ALA A 116 1.73 -3.79 -8.76
C ALA A 116 0.43 -3.18 -8.21
N GLN A 117 -0.60 -3.04 -9.06
CA GLN A 117 -1.91 -2.55 -8.63
C GLN A 117 -2.56 -3.49 -7.61
N GLN A 118 -2.57 -4.80 -7.87
CA GLN A 118 -3.15 -5.79 -6.97
C GLN A 118 -2.39 -5.89 -5.64
N LEU A 119 -1.07 -5.73 -5.66
CA LEU A 119 -0.22 -5.73 -4.47
C LEU A 119 -0.60 -4.58 -3.54
N LEU A 120 -0.72 -3.37 -4.09
CA LEU A 120 -1.15 -2.19 -3.36
C LEU A 120 -2.57 -2.32 -2.83
N LEU A 121 -3.51 -2.86 -3.62
CA LEU A 121 -4.89 -3.13 -3.18
C LEU A 121 -4.94 -4.12 -2.02
N ALA A 122 -4.19 -5.23 -2.11
CA ALA A 122 -4.14 -6.26 -1.09
C ALA A 122 -3.54 -5.75 0.22
N ALA A 123 -2.42 -5.02 0.14
CA ALA A 123 -1.79 -4.40 1.30
C ALA A 123 -2.72 -3.35 1.95
N SER A 124 -3.37 -2.51 1.13
CA SER A 124 -4.34 -1.51 1.60
C SER A 124 -5.52 -2.14 2.33
N CYS A 125 -6.10 -3.21 1.78
CA CYS A 125 -7.17 -3.95 2.44
C CYS A 125 -6.71 -4.56 3.77
N THR A 126 -5.48 -5.09 3.80
CA THR A 126 -4.87 -5.66 5.01
C THR A 126 -4.63 -4.59 6.08
N VAL A 127 -4.24 -3.38 5.71
CA VAL A 127 -4.13 -2.25 6.64
C VAL A 127 -5.49 -1.85 7.23
N LEU A 128 -6.56 -1.87 6.44
CA LEU A 128 -7.91 -1.49 6.89
C LEU A 128 -8.58 -2.58 7.73
N LYS A 129 -8.38 -3.84 7.36
CA LYS A 129 -8.92 -5.00 8.09
C LYS A 129 -7.92 -6.14 7.95
N PRO A 130 -6.98 -6.32 8.89
CA PRO A 130 -6.00 -7.38 8.82
C PRO A 130 -6.67 -8.77 8.72
N GLN A 131 -6.39 -9.49 7.64
CA GLN A 131 -6.90 -10.84 7.39
C GLN A 131 -5.89 -11.63 6.55
N SER A 132 -5.80 -12.94 6.79
CA SER A 132 -4.99 -13.86 5.99
C SER A 132 -5.52 -14.01 4.56
N HIS A 133 -6.81 -13.77 4.34
CA HIS A 133 -7.44 -13.73 3.01
C HIS A 133 -8.55 -12.68 2.95
N HIS A 134 -8.58 -11.92 1.85
CA HIS A 134 -9.64 -10.96 1.54
C HIS A 134 -10.52 -11.52 0.41
N PRO A 135 -11.78 -11.89 0.68
CA PRO A 135 -12.68 -12.44 -0.34
C PRO A 135 -12.94 -11.47 -1.50
N ARG A 136 -12.87 -10.16 -1.22
CA ARG A 136 -13.03 -9.08 -2.20
C ARG A 136 -12.08 -7.93 -1.88
N LEU A 137 -11.37 -7.45 -2.88
CA LEU A 137 -10.51 -6.27 -2.80
C LEU A 137 -11.27 -4.99 -3.19
N SER A 138 -12.47 -4.79 -2.61
CA SER A 138 -13.40 -3.73 -3.02
C SER A 138 -13.59 -2.64 -1.96
N ARG A 139 -12.60 -2.42 -1.10
CA ARG A 139 -12.66 -1.35 -0.09
C ARG A 139 -12.45 0.00 -0.78
N SER A 140 -13.30 0.97 -0.46
CA SER A 140 -13.29 2.31 -1.04
C SER A 140 -11.93 3.00 -0.92
N GLU A 141 -11.33 2.97 0.26
CA GLU A 141 -10.07 3.65 0.57
C GLU A 141 -8.90 2.99 -0.17
N ALA A 142 -8.92 1.67 -0.34
CA ALA A 142 -7.94 0.95 -1.16
C ALA A 142 -8.07 1.32 -2.64
N GLN A 143 -9.30 1.45 -3.14
CA GLN A 143 -9.56 1.86 -4.53
C GLN A 143 -9.13 3.31 -4.78
N GLN A 144 -9.45 4.21 -3.85
CA GLN A 144 -9.02 5.61 -3.91
C GLN A 144 -7.50 5.75 -3.88
N LEU A 145 -6.78 4.88 -3.15
CA LEU A 145 -5.32 4.86 -3.16
C LEU A 145 -4.78 4.54 -4.56
N ILE A 146 -5.38 3.57 -5.25
CA ILE A 146 -4.99 3.24 -6.63
C ILE A 146 -5.29 4.40 -7.58
N GLU A 147 -6.46 5.04 -7.44
CA GLU A 147 -6.85 6.19 -8.27
C GLU A 147 -5.92 7.40 -8.08
N ALA A 148 -5.41 7.61 -6.86
CA ALA A 148 -4.44 8.65 -6.56
C ALA A 148 -2.99 8.28 -6.94
N SER A 149 -2.70 7.00 -7.15
CA SER A 149 -1.37 6.51 -7.49
C SER A 149 -1.01 6.82 -8.94
N GLN A 150 0.26 7.11 -9.20
CA GLN A 150 0.74 7.45 -10.54
C GLN A 150 1.80 6.46 -11.00
N PHE A 151 1.67 6.00 -12.24
CA PHE A 151 2.75 5.31 -12.94
C PHE A 151 3.76 6.34 -13.41
N ARG A 152 5.01 6.22 -12.95
CA ARG A 152 6.10 7.13 -13.32
C ARG A 152 6.89 6.56 -14.49
N HIS A 153 7.72 7.40 -15.10
CA HIS A 153 8.60 6.97 -16.17
C HIS A 153 9.54 5.84 -15.70
N THR A 154 9.84 4.93 -16.63
CA THR A 154 10.84 3.88 -16.44
C THR A 154 12.23 4.53 -16.32
N GLU A 155 13.03 4.08 -15.36
CA GLU A 155 14.40 4.57 -15.15
C GLU A 155 15.40 3.85 -16.10
N PRO A 156 16.57 4.44 -16.41
CA PRO A 156 17.63 3.75 -17.15
C PRO A 156 18.12 2.51 -16.38
N GLY A 157 17.90 1.33 -16.94
CA GLY A 157 18.24 0.05 -16.32
C GLY A 157 17.30 -1.08 -16.78
N SER A 158 17.56 -2.31 -16.35
CA SER A 158 16.68 -3.45 -16.64
C SER A 158 15.28 -3.18 -16.07
N PHE A 159 14.30 -3.03 -16.96
CA PHE A 159 12.85 -2.99 -16.74
C PHE A 159 12.38 -2.66 -15.32
N VAL A 160 12.24 -1.35 -15.05
CA VAL A 160 11.75 -0.84 -13.77
C VAL A 160 10.32 -0.33 -13.94
N VAL A 161 9.38 -0.89 -13.19
CA VAL A 161 8.03 -0.35 -13.00
C VAL A 161 8.02 0.49 -11.72
N LYS A 162 7.66 1.76 -11.85
CA LYS A 162 7.68 2.74 -10.74
C LYS A 162 6.27 3.25 -10.48
N VAL A 163 5.79 3.05 -9.26
CA VAL A 163 4.46 3.49 -8.80
C VAL A 163 4.64 4.44 -7.62
N SER A 164 4.26 5.70 -7.81
CA SER A 164 4.31 6.72 -6.76
C SER A 164 2.94 6.93 -6.14
N CYS A 165 2.88 6.92 -4.82
CA CYS A 165 1.68 7.08 -4.03
C CYS A 165 1.82 8.33 -3.16
N PRO A 166 1.09 9.43 -3.43
CA PRO A 166 1.18 10.64 -2.62
C PRO A 166 0.73 10.35 -1.18
N VAL A 167 1.60 10.61 -0.20
CA VAL A 167 1.41 10.14 1.19
C VAL A 167 0.17 10.73 1.85
N ARG A 168 -0.22 11.94 1.43
CA ARG A 168 -1.41 12.67 1.93
C ARG A 168 -2.57 12.66 0.93
N ALA A 169 -2.60 11.71 -0.01
CA ALA A 169 -3.71 11.58 -0.95
C ALA A 169 -5.05 11.27 -0.24
N LEU A 170 -4.98 10.66 0.95
CA LEU A 170 -6.14 10.19 1.69
C LEU A 170 -6.01 10.53 3.17
N ASP A 171 -7.01 11.25 3.70
CA ASP A 171 -7.20 11.47 5.12
C ASP A 171 -8.11 10.37 5.69
N VAL A 172 -7.59 9.13 5.71
CA VAL A 172 -8.21 8.06 6.48
C VAL A 172 -7.83 8.30 7.95
N GLN A 173 -8.82 8.36 8.84
CA GLN A 173 -8.62 8.63 10.27
C GLN A 173 -7.41 7.84 10.80
N ALA A 174 -6.44 8.59 11.35
CA ALA A 174 -5.32 8.02 12.04
C ALA A 174 -5.80 7.18 13.23
N ALA A 175 -4.96 6.25 13.63
CA ALA A 175 -5.17 5.40 14.78
C ALA A 175 -5.73 6.14 16.00
N LEU A 176 -6.90 5.70 16.49
CA LEU A 176 -7.48 6.23 17.72
C LEU A 176 -6.92 5.55 18.98
N PHE A 177 -6.09 4.51 18.83
CA PHE A 177 -5.60 3.67 19.93
C PHE A 177 -4.07 3.72 20.10
N PRO A 178 -3.57 3.62 21.35
CA PRO A 178 -2.13 3.52 21.61
C PRO A 178 -1.55 2.22 21.05
N GLY A 179 -0.52 2.31 20.20
CA GLY A 179 0.22 1.17 19.65
C GLY A 179 0.09 0.96 18.14
N GLU A 180 -0.82 1.68 17.48
CA GLU A 180 -0.86 1.74 16.01
C GLU A 180 0.25 2.66 15.48
N VAL A 181 0.74 2.36 14.27
CA VAL A 181 1.74 3.17 13.58
C VAL A 181 1.13 4.53 13.28
N ASP A 182 1.64 5.57 13.93
CA ASP A 182 1.29 6.98 13.67
C ASP A 182 1.88 7.42 12.32
N ALA A 183 1.23 6.98 11.25
CA ALA A 183 1.59 7.27 9.88
C ALA A 183 0.34 7.37 9.00
N PRO A 184 0.37 8.19 7.94
CA PRO A 184 -0.70 8.26 6.95
C PRO A 184 -1.02 6.89 6.35
N PHE A 185 -2.27 6.70 5.93
CA PHE A 185 -2.75 5.42 5.41
C PHE A 185 -1.86 4.86 4.28
N VAL A 186 -1.49 5.71 3.32
CA VAL A 186 -0.58 5.34 2.22
C VAL A 186 0.76 4.82 2.77
N ARG A 187 1.37 5.53 3.72
CA ARG A 187 2.62 5.12 4.36
C ARG A 187 2.48 3.76 5.04
N ARG A 188 1.38 3.53 5.77
CA ARG A 188 1.10 2.22 6.39
C ARG A 188 0.97 1.11 5.35
N THR A 189 0.28 1.35 4.23
CA THR A 189 0.17 0.39 3.13
C THR A 189 1.54 0.01 2.57
N MET A 190 2.39 1.00 2.30
CA MET A 190 3.74 0.79 1.77
C MET A 190 4.64 0.03 2.76
N LEU A 191 4.53 0.34 4.05
CA LEU A 191 5.20 -0.41 5.11
C LEU A 191 4.68 -1.86 5.19
N THR A 192 3.37 -2.08 5.08
CA THR A 192 2.78 -3.42 5.03
C THR A 192 3.30 -4.24 3.85
N VAL A 193 3.39 -3.64 2.64
CA VAL A 193 4.03 -4.29 1.50
C VAL A 193 5.46 -4.69 1.87
N LYS A 194 6.28 -3.73 2.32
CA LYS A 194 7.67 -3.99 2.63
C LYS A 194 7.84 -5.10 3.68
N ARG A 195 7.03 -5.07 4.75
CA ARG A 195 7.09 -6.01 5.88
C ARG A 195 6.68 -7.41 5.44
N ALA A 196 5.58 -7.53 4.70
CA ALA A 196 5.14 -8.80 4.13
C ALA A 196 6.21 -9.43 3.22
N LEU A 197 6.83 -8.63 2.34
CA LEU A 197 7.90 -9.12 1.47
C LEU A 197 9.13 -9.57 2.26
N HIS A 198 9.52 -8.81 3.27
CA HIS A 198 10.68 -9.16 4.09
C HIS A 198 10.42 -10.45 4.87
N GLU A 199 9.28 -10.57 5.53
CA GLU A 199 8.88 -11.78 6.28
C GLU A 199 8.79 -13.01 5.37
N LEU A 200 8.20 -12.87 4.16
CA LEU A 200 8.14 -13.95 3.17
C LEU A 200 9.53 -14.41 2.75
N VAL A 201 10.39 -13.48 2.29
CA VAL A 201 11.74 -13.82 1.83
C VAL A 201 12.56 -14.45 2.95
N THR A 202 12.53 -13.88 4.15
CA THR A 202 13.26 -14.44 5.30
C THR A 202 12.77 -15.83 5.68
N ALA A 203 11.46 -16.09 5.62
CA ALA A 203 10.92 -17.43 5.89
C ALA A 203 11.27 -18.46 4.82
N ILE A 204 11.37 -18.05 3.55
CA ILE A 204 11.83 -18.92 2.44
C ILE A 204 13.31 -19.27 2.66
N GLU A 205 14.15 -18.26 2.92
CA GLU A 205 15.60 -18.44 3.10
C GLU A 205 15.95 -19.25 4.35
N ALA A 206 15.15 -19.14 5.41
CA ALA A 206 15.33 -19.89 6.65
C ALA A 206 14.65 -21.27 6.65
N ASP A 207 13.96 -21.66 5.56
CA ASP A 207 13.15 -22.88 5.47
C ASP A 207 12.08 -23.01 6.58
N THR A 208 11.45 -21.88 6.95
CA THR A 208 10.44 -21.79 8.02
C THR A 208 9.04 -21.44 7.51
N LEU A 209 8.72 -21.77 6.25
CA LEU A 209 7.44 -21.43 5.63
C LEU A 209 6.21 -21.98 6.36
N SER A 210 6.28 -23.23 6.85
CA SER A 210 5.18 -23.82 7.62
C SER A 210 4.89 -23.03 8.90
N GLN A 211 5.94 -22.61 9.61
CA GLN A 211 5.80 -21.79 10.81
C GLN A 211 5.24 -20.40 10.48
N LEU A 212 5.67 -19.79 9.37
CA LEU A 212 5.13 -18.51 8.90
C LEU A 212 3.62 -18.63 8.65
N ILE A 213 3.17 -19.65 7.92
CA ILE A 213 1.76 -19.87 7.60
C ILE A 213 0.94 -20.01 8.89
N GLU A 214 1.39 -20.84 9.83
CA GLU A 214 0.71 -21.01 11.11
C GLU A 214 0.63 -19.69 11.90
N ASN A 215 1.71 -18.92 11.92
CA ASN A 215 1.74 -17.63 12.61
C ASN A 215 0.75 -16.65 11.97
N VAL A 216 0.75 -16.52 10.64
CA VAL A 216 -0.18 -15.65 9.91
C VAL A 216 -1.64 -16.04 10.16
N GLN A 217 -1.95 -17.33 10.24
CA GLN A 217 -3.32 -17.80 10.52
C GLN A 217 -3.76 -17.55 11.96
N LYS A 218 -2.83 -17.55 12.93
CA LYS A 218 -3.13 -17.36 14.36
C LYS A 218 -3.07 -15.89 14.80
N MET A 219 -2.37 -15.04 14.07
CA MET A 219 -2.22 -13.62 14.38
C MET A 219 -3.53 -12.86 14.20
N ALA A 220 -3.86 -11.99 15.15
CA ALA A 220 -5.01 -11.09 15.04
C ALA A 220 -4.82 -10.00 13.98
N THR A 221 -3.56 -9.60 13.75
CA THR A 221 -3.19 -8.54 12.80
C THR A 221 -2.12 -9.02 11.81
N PRO A 222 -2.44 -9.99 10.93
CA PRO A 222 -1.48 -10.51 9.97
C PRO A 222 -1.13 -9.44 8.92
N VAL A 223 0.15 -9.36 8.58
CA VAL A 223 0.68 -8.45 7.55
C VAL A 223 0.65 -9.11 6.17
N ILE A 224 0.84 -10.43 6.11
CA ILE A 224 0.79 -11.23 4.89
C ILE A 224 -0.64 -11.71 4.65
N SER A 225 -1.14 -11.52 3.43
CA SER A 225 -2.40 -12.11 2.97
C SER A 225 -2.17 -12.96 1.72
N SER A 226 -3.08 -13.89 1.46
CA SER A 226 -3.06 -14.68 0.22
C SER A 226 -3.18 -13.77 -1.00
N ASN A 227 -3.93 -12.67 -0.93
CA ASN A 227 -4.08 -11.73 -2.04
C ASN A 227 -2.76 -11.00 -2.36
N LEU A 228 -1.96 -10.71 -1.34
CA LEU A 228 -0.61 -10.18 -1.53
C LEU A 228 0.29 -11.20 -2.23
N CYS A 229 0.24 -12.47 -1.81
CA CYS A 229 0.99 -13.54 -2.45
C CYS A 229 0.53 -13.77 -3.91
N GLU A 230 -0.78 -13.67 -4.18
CA GLU A 230 -1.35 -13.74 -5.54
C GLU A 230 -0.88 -12.60 -6.44
N ALA A 231 -0.74 -11.39 -5.89
CA ALA A 231 -0.20 -10.27 -6.64
C ALA A 231 1.28 -10.50 -7.00
N LEU A 232 2.06 -11.13 -6.12
CA LEU A 232 3.48 -11.43 -6.36
C LEU A 232 3.70 -12.43 -7.49
N THR A 233 2.84 -13.44 -7.64
CA THR A 233 2.99 -14.42 -8.74
C THR A 233 2.82 -13.78 -10.12
N ARG A 234 2.28 -12.56 -10.23
CA ARG A 234 2.15 -11.84 -11.51
C ARG A 234 3.46 -11.23 -12.00
N PHE A 235 4.48 -11.17 -11.14
CA PHE A 235 5.81 -10.70 -11.48
C PHE A 235 6.71 -11.83 -11.99
N GLU A 236 6.21 -13.06 -12.09
CA GLU A 236 6.94 -14.21 -12.62
C GLU A 236 6.62 -14.44 -14.10
N ASP A 237 7.65 -14.76 -14.87
CA ASP A 237 7.58 -15.38 -16.19
C ASP A 237 8.50 -16.60 -16.21
N ASP A 238 7.89 -17.80 -16.29
CA ASP A 238 8.58 -19.09 -16.25
C ASP A 238 9.66 -19.23 -17.33
N ALA A 239 9.45 -18.65 -18.51
CA ALA A 239 10.40 -18.74 -19.62
C ALA A 239 11.61 -17.84 -19.39
N LEU A 240 11.40 -16.67 -18.77
CA LEU A 240 12.47 -15.73 -18.48
C LEU A 240 13.28 -16.09 -17.23
N LYS A 241 12.72 -16.91 -16.33
CA LYS A 241 13.27 -17.20 -14.99
C LYS A 241 13.72 -15.91 -14.30
N ASN A 242 12.85 -14.91 -14.34
CA ASN A 242 13.19 -13.61 -13.83
C ASN A 242 13.19 -13.59 -12.30
N SER A 243 13.93 -12.66 -11.75
CA SER A 243 13.85 -12.27 -10.35
C SER A 243 13.27 -10.86 -10.24
N LEU A 244 12.71 -10.56 -9.07
CA LEU A 244 12.10 -9.28 -8.77
C LEU A 244 12.87 -8.60 -7.64
N GLU A 245 13.33 -7.38 -7.86
CA GLU A 245 13.80 -6.51 -6.79
C GLU A 245 12.75 -5.46 -6.49
N VAL A 246 12.43 -5.31 -5.21
CA VAL A 246 11.49 -4.32 -4.70
C VAL A 246 12.23 -3.36 -3.78
N ASP A 247 12.14 -2.06 -4.08
CA ASP A 247 12.57 -0.98 -3.20
C ASP A 247 11.48 0.08 -3.04
N ILE A 248 11.56 0.80 -1.92
CA ILE A 248 10.66 1.92 -1.63
C ILE A 248 11.50 3.15 -1.34
N SER A 249 11.29 4.19 -2.13
CA SER A 249 11.73 5.54 -1.81
C SER A 249 10.64 6.24 -1.01
N TRP A 250 10.96 6.69 0.19
CA TRP A 250 9.99 7.29 1.09
C TRP A 250 9.88 8.79 0.85
N ALA A 251 8.65 9.30 0.92
CA ALA A 251 8.40 10.74 0.92
C ALA A 251 9.19 11.42 2.03
N ILE A 252 9.93 12.47 1.66
CA ILE A 252 10.77 13.27 2.55
C ILE A 252 9.91 14.07 3.53
N SER A 253 8.73 14.50 3.09
CA SER A 253 7.83 15.33 3.90
C SER A 253 7.17 14.58 5.06
N THR A 254 7.33 13.25 5.15
CA THR A 254 6.75 12.42 6.20
C THR A 254 7.82 11.51 6.82
N PRO A 255 8.13 11.66 8.12
CA PRO A 255 9.15 10.83 8.77
C PRO A 255 8.76 9.35 8.75
N LEU A 256 9.76 8.48 8.74
CA LEU A 256 9.55 7.06 8.98
C LEU A 256 9.20 6.82 10.45
N PRO A 257 8.30 5.86 10.76
CA PRO A 257 8.08 5.43 12.13
C PRO A 257 9.38 4.97 12.80
N ALA A 258 9.57 5.32 14.07
CA ALA A 258 10.78 4.98 14.81
C ALA A 258 10.90 3.46 15.01
N GLY A 259 12.14 2.93 14.93
CA GLY A 259 12.44 1.53 15.21
C GLY A 259 12.27 0.56 14.04
N GLU A 260 11.85 1.02 12.86
CA GLU A 260 11.77 0.16 11.67
C GLU A 260 13.15 -0.04 11.04
N VAL A 261 13.78 -1.17 11.36
CA VAL A 261 14.99 -1.65 10.67
C VAL A 261 14.54 -2.66 9.62
N MET A 262 14.60 -2.26 8.35
CA MET A 262 14.24 -3.12 7.22
C MET A 262 15.29 -3.00 6.13
N PRO A 263 15.54 -4.08 5.35
CA PRO A 263 16.46 -3.99 4.23
C PRO A 263 16.02 -2.89 3.25
N ALA A 264 16.98 -2.17 2.70
CA ALA A 264 16.70 -1.11 1.73
C ALA A 264 16.05 -1.67 0.46
N ARG A 265 16.42 -2.90 0.09
CA ARG A 265 15.97 -3.61 -1.10
C ARG A 265 15.67 -5.06 -0.74
N ILE A 266 14.57 -5.59 -1.26
CA ILE A 266 14.17 -6.99 -1.10
C ILE A 266 14.23 -7.66 -2.47
N ARG A 267 14.91 -8.80 -2.57
CA ARG A 267 15.04 -9.57 -3.81
C ARG A 267 14.26 -10.87 -3.68
N ILE A 268 13.37 -11.12 -4.62
CA ILE A 268 12.64 -12.38 -4.79
C ILE A 268 13.29 -13.09 -5.98
N GLN A 269 13.94 -14.23 -5.70
CA GLN A 269 14.57 -15.04 -6.74
C GLN A 269 13.53 -15.81 -7.54
N TRP A 270 13.90 -16.29 -8.72
CA TRP A 270 13.00 -16.99 -9.62
C TRP A 270 12.40 -18.26 -9.00
N ASP A 271 13.13 -18.94 -8.12
CA ASP A 271 12.69 -20.15 -7.41
C ASP A 271 11.84 -19.85 -6.17
N TYR A 272 11.78 -18.59 -5.72
CA TYR A 272 10.97 -18.21 -4.57
C TYR A 272 9.48 -18.10 -4.92
N PHE A 273 9.13 -17.84 -6.18
CA PHE A 273 7.74 -17.68 -6.60
C PHE A 273 6.90 -18.95 -6.38
N SER A 274 7.46 -20.14 -6.61
CA SER A 274 6.76 -21.40 -6.32
C SER A 274 6.45 -21.56 -4.84
N ARG A 275 7.35 -21.10 -3.96
CA ARG A 275 7.15 -21.09 -2.50
C ARG A 275 6.10 -20.07 -2.06
N ILE A 276 6.08 -18.89 -2.70
CA ILE A 276 5.04 -17.88 -2.48
C ILE A 276 3.66 -18.41 -2.88
N GLU A 277 3.59 -19.18 -3.97
CA GLU A 277 2.36 -19.84 -4.43
C GLU A 277 1.87 -20.91 -3.41
N GLU A 278 2.77 -21.64 -2.75
CA GLU A 278 2.41 -22.55 -1.65
C GLU A 278 1.77 -21.79 -0.48
N VAL A 279 2.37 -20.67 -0.05
CA VAL A 279 1.82 -19.80 1.00
C VAL A 279 0.46 -19.26 0.60
N ARG A 280 0.32 -18.78 -0.65
CA ARG A 280 -0.96 -18.28 -1.19
C ARG A 280 -2.08 -19.31 -1.03
N ARG A 281 -1.83 -20.56 -1.42
CA ARG A 281 -2.82 -21.65 -1.32
C ARG A 281 -3.17 -21.96 0.13
N ALA A 282 -2.17 -22.03 1.00
CA ALA A 282 -2.37 -22.33 2.41
C ALA A 282 -3.19 -21.25 3.14
N LEU A 283 -2.95 -19.96 2.86
CA LEU A 283 -3.68 -18.84 3.45
C LEU A 283 -5.09 -18.66 2.90
N ARG A 284 -5.35 -19.12 1.66
CA ARG A 284 -6.69 -19.08 1.06
C ARG A 284 -7.62 -20.17 1.60
N SER A 285 -7.06 -21.25 2.15
CA SER A 285 -7.83 -22.35 2.73
C SER A 285 -8.88 -21.79 3.70
N PRO A 286 -10.15 -22.18 3.53
CA PRO A 286 -11.24 -21.54 4.25
C PRO A 286 -11.03 -21.69 5.74
N GLU A 287 -11.08 -20.56 6.45
CA GLU A 287 -11.37 -20.53 7.88
C GLU A 287 -12.48 -21.56 8.13
N GLN A 288 -12.19 -22.54 9.00
CA GLN A 288 -13.19 -23.46 9.52
C GLN A 288 -14.41 -22.62 9.89
N HIS A 289 -15.60 -23.00 9.42
CA HIS A 289 -16.86 -22.29 9.66
C HIS A 289 -16.92 -21.85 11.13
N GLN A 290 -16.60 -20.57 11.41
CA GLN A 290 -16.96 -20.00 12.69
C GLN A 290 -18.46 -19.79 12.62
N GLU A 291 -19.19 -20.53 13.45
CA GLU A 291 -20.62 -20.31 13.64
C GLU A 291 -20.81 -18.92 14.26
N ASP A 292 -20.93 -17.90 13.42
CA ASP A 292 -21.32 -16.57 13.89
C ASP A 292 -22.80 -16.59 14.29
N THR A 293 -23.07 -16.28 15.56
CA THR A 293 -24.43 -16.13 16.07
C THR A 293 -24.89 -14.69 15.85
N PHE A 294 -25.83 -14.50 14.94
CA PHE A 294 -26.50 -13.22 14.72
C PHE A 294 -27.82 -13.20 15.49
N ILE A 295 -27.94 -12.29 16.46
CA ILE A 295 -29.20 -12.02 17.16
C ILE A 295 -29.84 -10.80 16.47
N GLY A 296 -31.02 -10.99 15.91
CA GLY A 296 -31.81 -9.92 15.28
C GLY A 296 -33.18 -9.80 15.92
N THR A 297 -33.75 -8.60 15.90
CA THR A 297 -35.11 -8.35 16.39
C THR A 297 -36.11 -8.79 15.31
N VAL A 298 -37.13 -9.56 15.69
CA VAL A 298 -38.21 -9.94 14.77
C VAL A 298 -39.12 -8.72 14.59
N GLU A 299 -39.10 -8.09 13.42
CA GLU A 299 -39.91 -6.90 13.13
C GLU A 299 -41.35 -7.27 12.77
N ARG A 300 -41.58 -8.48 12.23
CA ARG A 300 -42.91 -8.95 11.89
C ARG A 300 -42.98 -10.48 11.87
N LEU A 301 -43.99 -11.02 12.55
CA LEU A 301 -44.28 -12.45 12.61
C LEU A 301 -45.70 -12.68 12.10
N ASP A 302 -45.84 -13.11 10.85
CA ASP A 302 -47.14 -13.44 10.27
C ASP A 302 -47.34 -14.97 10.33
N GLY A 303 -48.44 -15.40 10.96
CA GLY A 303 -48.82 -16.80 11.09
C GLY A 303 -50.33 -16.97 10.83
N ALA A 304 -50.69 -17.84 9.90
CA ALA A 304 -52.06 -18.28 9.74
C ALA A 304 -52.33 -19.40 10.75
N MET A 305 -53.34 -19.22 11.61
CA MET A 305 -53.79 -20.29 12.53
C MET A 305 -54.46 -21.39 11.71
N GLN A 306 -53.94 -22.60 11.77
CA GLN A 306 -54.60 -23.79 11.24
C GLN A 306 -55.30 -24.53 12.39
N PRO A 307 -56.51 -25.09 12.20
CA PRO A 307 -57.33 -25.59 13.32
C PRO A 307 -56.69 -26.75 14.09
N ASP A 308 -55.77 -27.51 13.50
CA ASP A 308 -55.16 -28.68 14.13
C ASP A 308 -53.69 -28.88 13.69
N GLY A 309 -52.73 -28.36 14.47
CA GLY A 309 -51.28 -28.60 14.31
C GLY A 309 -50.40 -27.35 14.49
N PRO A 310 -49.08 -27.49 14.80
CA PRO A 310 -48.23 -26.35 15.10
C PRO A 310 -48.10 -25.41 13.89
N SER A 311 -48.37 -24.12 14.14
CA SER A 311 -48.43 -23.05 13.15
C SER A 311 -47.10 -22.85 12.44
N GLY A 312 -47.08 -22.99 11.11
CA GLY A 312 -45.95 -22.58 10.28
C GLY A 312 -45.93 -21.06 10.12
N GLY A 313 -45.04 -20.38 10.83
CA GLY A 313 -44.84 -18.92 10.71
C GLY A 313 -43.82 -18.58 9.61
N ARG A 314 -44.09 -17.50 8.85
CA ARG A 314 -43.10 -16.88 7.97
C ARG A 314 -42.70 -15.56 8.64
N GLY A 315 -41.45 -15.48 9.09
CA GLY A 315 -40.90 -14.28 9.73
C GLY A 315 -40.05 -13.48 8.75
N ASP A 316 -40.27 -12.17 8.70
CA ASP A 316 -39.37 -11.22 8.05
C ASP A 316 -38.40 -10.68 9.11
N PHE A 317 -37.10 -10.76 8.82
CA PHE A 317 -36.03 -10.41 9.75
C PHE A 317 -35.38 -9.09 9.35
N GLY A 318 -35.40 -8.11 10.25
CA GLY A 318 -34.54 -6.94 10.19
C GLY A 318 -33.19 -7.25 10.82
N THR A 319 -32.13 -7.39 10.01
CA THR A 319 -30.76 -7.56 10.52
C THR A 319 -30.09 -6.20 10.70
N ALA A 320 -29.94 -5.75 11.95
CA ALA A 320 -28.98 -4.71 12.32
C ALA A 320 -27.72 -5.39 12.88
N ALA A 321 -26.61 -5.35 12.12
CA ALA A 321 -25.35 -5.92 12.57
C ALA A 321 -24.65 -4.97 13.55
N GLN A 322 -24.78 -5.23 14.85
CA GLN A 322 -23.92 -4.66 15.87
C GLN A 322 -23.11 -5.77 16.53
N ARG A 323 -21.78 -5.61 16.49
CA ARG A 323 -20.82 -6.56 17.07
C ARG A 323 -20.69 -6.26 18.56
N TRP A 324 -21.32 -7.06 19.42
CA TRP A 324 -21.21 -6.92 20.87
C TRP A 324 -20.05 -7.79 21.39
N GLY A 325 -19.11 -7.17 22.10
CA GLY A 325 -18.05 -7.87 22.82
C GLY A 325 -18.64 -8.67 23.99
N THR A 326 -18.08 -9.85 24.24
CA THR A 326 -18.50 -10.79 25.29
C THR A 326 -18.25 -10.21 26.70
N GLY A 327 -19.21 -9.42 27.20
CA GLY A 327 -19.32 -9.06 28.61
C GLY A 327 -20.24 -10.06 29.33
N ALA A 328 -19.69 -10.79 30.29
CA ALA A 328 -20.46 -11.67 31.15
C ALA A 328 -21.46 -10.85 31.99
N GLY A 329 -22.76 -11.08 31.78
CA GLY A 329 -23.81 -10.44 32.57
C GLY A 329 -25.22 -10.69 32.07
N ALA A 330 -25.87 -11.72 32.63
CA ALA A 330 -27.31 -11.87 32.85
C ALA A 330 -28.32 -11.45 31.75
N ASN A 331 -28.81 -12.43 30.98
CA ASN A 331 -30.23 -12.85 30.90
C ASN A 331 -30.39 -13.82 29.73
N GLN A 332 -30.94 -15.02 29.98
CA GLN A 332 -31.32 -15.96 28.92
C GLN A 332 -32.65 -15.55 28.29
N PRO A 333 -32.74 -15.35 26.96
CA PRO A 333 -33.99 -15.51 26.24
C PRO A 333 -34.04 -16.91 25.60
N TYR A 334 -35.24 -17.49 25.57
CA TYR A 334 -35.55 -18.77 24.93
C TYR A 334 -35.10 -18.77 23.46
N GLY A 335 -34.10 -19.58 23.12
CA GLY A 335 -33.62 -19.78 21.75
C GLY A 335 -34.26 -21.01 21.10
N GLY A 336 -35.06 -20.81 20.05
CA GLY A 336 -35.45 -21.87 19.13
C GLY A 336 -34.38 -22.09 18.06
N SER A 337 -33.85 -23.31 17.93
CA SER A 337 -32.89 -23.63 16.87
C SER A 337 -33.63 -23.88 15.55
N ILE A 338 -33.25 -23.18 14.46
CA ILE A 338 -33.72 -23.49 13.10
C ILE A 338 -32.53 -23.89 12.25
N ARG A 339 -32.48 -25.16 11.82
CA ARG A 339 -31.50 -25.66 10.84
C ARG A 339 -31.95 -25.28 9.44
N ARG A 340 -31.19 -24.44 8.73
CA ARG A 340 -31.37 -24.22 7.27
C ARG A 340 -30.62 -25.30 6.50
N CYS A 341 -31.35 -26.26 5.94
CA CYS A 341 -30.85 -27.17 4.92
C CYS A 341 -30.96 -26.46 3.56
N ARG A 342 -29.85 -26.12 2.90
CA ARG A 342 -29.87 -25.67 1.49
C ARG A 342 -29.99 -26.89 0.58
N ARG A 343 -31.14 -27.05 -0.08
CA ARG A 343 -31.27 -27.93 -1.26
C ARG A 343 -30.57 -27.26 -2.45
N CYS A 344 -29.70 -28.00 -3.13
CA CYS A 344 -29.23 -27.68 -4.48
C CYS A 344 -30.39 -27.76 -5.48
N PRO A 345 -30.46 -26.88 -6.49
CA PRO A 345 -31.24 -27.17 -7.68
C PRO A 345 -30.34 -27.81 -8.75
N TYR A 346 -30.66 -29.07 -9.09
CA TYR A 346 -30.56 -29.58 -10.46
C TYR A 346 -31.92 -29.32 -11.10
N ASP A 347 -31.95 -28.41 -12.08
CA ASP A 347 -32.51 -28.57 -13.43
C ASP A 347 -32.44 -27.22 -14.16
#